data_AF-A0A1S2K667-F1
#
_entry.id   AF-A0A1S2K667-F1
#
_cell.length_a   1.000
_cell.length_b   1.000
_cell.length_c   1.000
_cell.angle_alpha   90.00
_cell.angle_beta   90.00
_cell.angle_gamma   90.00
#
_symmetry.space_group_name_H-M   'P 1'
#
loop_
_entity.id
_entity.type
_entity.pdbx_description
1 polymer ?
#
loop_
_entity_poly.entity_id
_entity_poly.type
_entity_poly.pdbx_seq_one_letter_code
_entity_poly.pdbx_strand_id
1 'polypeptide(L)'
;MTAVDRVQPAAPAGAEDLLHRSYGGALGMTGIPRPPALAARGGSWFQGGAVRLHLGIEADFRPARKAHPGLRGTGIDASAACLGGHGAPVVRDDHLPGHRRFSSEDP
;
A
#
# COMPACT_ATOMS: atom_id res chain seq x y z
N MET A 1 -23.23 0.60 -9.99
CA MET A 1 -21.80 0.57 -9.59
C MET A 1 -21.17 -0.67 -10.21
N THR A 2 -19.96 -0.59 -10.77
CA THR A 2 -19.35 -1.69 -11.56
C THR A 2 -18.07 -2.26 -10.97
N ALA A 3 -17.25 -1.44 -10.32
CA ALA A 3 -16.02 -1.84 -9.65
C ALA A 3 -15.55 -0.76 -8.67
N VAL A 4 -14.55 -1.10 -7.85
CA VAL A 4 -13.73 -0.11 -7.14
C VAL A 4 -12.71 0.43 -8.13
N ASP A 5 -12.72 1.74 -8.39
CA ASP A 5 -11.74 2.40 -9.28
C ASP A 5 -10.34 2.45 -8.64
N ARG A 6 -10.29 2.82 -7.35
CA ARG A 6 -9.06 2.95 -6.57
C ARG A 6 -9.37 2.92 -5.08
N VAL A 7 -8.34 2.66 -4.29
CA VAL A 7 -8.33 2.94 -2.84
C VAL A 7 -7.38 4.09 -2.57
N GLN A 8 -7.75 5.00 -1.67
CA GLN A 8 -6.96 6.17 -1.31
C GLN A 8 -6.66 6.16 0.20
N PRO A 9 -5.59 5.46 0.62
CA PRO A 9 -5.03 5.62 1.96
C PRO A 9 -4.43 7.03 2.11
N ALA A 10 -4.48 7.56 3.33
CA ALA A 10 -3.71 8.74 3.69
C ALA A 10 -2.28 8.35 4.07
N ALA A 11 -1.34 9.28 3.98
CA ALA A 11 0.04 9.14 4.41
C ALA A 11 0.54 10.44 5.06
N PRO A 12 1.54 10.39 5.95
CA PRO A 12 2.14 11.59 6.51
C PRO A 12 3.05 12.30 5.49
N ALA A 13 3.21 13.61 5.64
CA ALA A 13 4.09 14.40 4.77
C ALA A 13 5.54 13.87 4.78
N GLY A 14 6.16 13.74 3.60
CA GLY A 14 7.52 13.25 3.45
C GLY A 14 7.66 11.72 3.40
N ALA A 15 6.56 10.97 3.44
CA ALA A 15 6.58 9.51 3.37
C ALA A 15 6.89 8.96 1.98
N GLU A 16 6.88 9.78 0.91
CA GLU A 16 6.89 9.30 -0.48
C GLU A 16 8.01 8.28 -0.77
N ASP A 17 9.24 8.54 -0.34
CA ASP A 17 10.36 7.60 -0.55
C ASP A 17 10.15 6.25 0.17
N LEU A 18 9.58 6.28 1.37
CA LEU A 18 9.22 5.08 2.13
C LEU A 18 8.05 4.33 1.46
N LEU A 19 7.07 5.05 0.91
CA LEU A 19 5.97 4.48 0.14
C LEU A 19 6.50 3.79 -1.13
N HIS A 20 7.46 4.39 -1.84
CA HIS A 20 8.08 3.78 -3.01
C HIS A 20 8.85 2.49 -2.67
N ARG A 21 9.56 2.44 -1.53
CA ARG A 21 10.21 1.20 -1.06
C ARG A 21 9.19 0.12 -0.69
N SER A 22 8.08 0.49 -0.08
CA SER A 22 7.06 -0.46 0.40
C SER A 22 6.19 -0.97 -0.74
N TYR A 23 5.48 -0.08 -1.44
CA TYR A 23 4.55 -0.45 -2.51
C TYR A 23 5.27 -0.84 -3.78
N GLY A 24 6.32 -0.10 -4.15
CA GLY A 24 7.10 -0.39 -5.35
C GLY A 24 8.06 -1.56 -5.18
N GLY A 25 8.89 -1.50 -4.12
CA GLY A 25 9.88 -2.52 -3.84
C GLY A 25 9.29 -3.83 -3.32
N ALA A 26 8.55 -3.78 -2.21
CA ALA A 26 8.12 -5.01 -1.52
C ALA A 26 6.84 -5.63 -2.09
N LEU A 27 5.88 -4.80 -2.52
CA LEU A 27 4.64 -5.27 -3.13
C LEU A 27 4.73 -5.38 -4.67
N GLY A 28 5.84 -4.94 -5.26
CA GLY A 28 6.08 -5.02 -6.71
C GLY A 28 5.12 -4.19 -7.56
N MET A 29 4.48 -3.17 -6.97
CA MET A 29 3.57 -2.30 -7.71
C MET A 29 4.34 -1.29 -8.55
N THR A 30 3.79 -0.88 -9.69
CA THR A 30 4.39 0.15 -10.52
C THR A 30 3.97 1.53 -10.04
N GLY A 31 4.93 2.40 -9.71
CA GLY A 31 4.65 3.82 -9.48
C GLY A 31 4.15 4.48 -10.76
N ILE A 32 3.04 5.22 -10.68
CA ILE A 32 2.46 5.94 -11.82
C ILE A 32 2.49 7.46 -11.58
N PRO A 33 2.71 8.27 -12.63
CA PRO A 33 2.77 9.71 -12.48
C PRO A 33 1.43 10.28 -12.04
N ARG A 34 1.47 11.20 -11.07
CA ARG A 34 0.29 11.98 -10.68
C ARG A 34 0.00 13.04 -11.75
N PRO A 35 -1.27 13.35 -12.04
CA PRO A 35 -1.63 14.46 -12.91
C PRO A 35 -1.01 15.78 -12.41
N PRO A 36 -0.59 16.68 -13.32
CA PRO A 36 0.06 17.94 -12.93
C PRO A 36 -0.74 18.76 -11.91
N ALA A 37 -2.07 18.79 -12.05
CA ALA A 37 -2.98 19.50 -11.13
C ALA A 37 -2.96 18.97 -9.67
N LEU A 38 -2.46 17.75 -9.45
CA LEU A 38 -2.37 17.12 -8.13
C LEU A 38 -0.94 17.04 -7.60
N ALA A 39 0.08 17.23 -8.45
CA ALA A 39 1.48 17.03 -8.10
C ALA A 39 1.92 17.82 -6.86
N ALA A 40 1.49 19.09 -6.75
CA ALA A 40 1.82 19.98 -5.64
C ALA A 40 1.30 19.52 -4.27
N ARG A 41 0.38 18.55 -4.21
CA ARG A 41 -0.26 18.07 -2.97
C ARG A 41 0.51 16.93 -2.28
N GLY A 42 1.65 16.50 -2.82
CA GLY A 42 2.40 15.36 -2.31
C GLY A 42 1.70 14.00 -2.50
N GLY A 43 2.42 12.92 -2.18
CA GLY A 43 1.93 11.54 -2.22
C GLY A 43 2.36 10.77 -3.47
N SER A 44 1.93 9.52 -3.54
CA SER A 44 2.40 8.55 -4.53
C SER A 44 1.26 7.67 -5.03
N TRP A 45 1.24 7.41 -6.34
CA TRP A 45 0.24 6.54 -6.96
C TRP A 45 0.91 5.25 -7.45
N PHE A 46 0.25 4.12 -7.25
CA PHE A 46 0.75 2.80 -7.60
C PHE A 46 -0.32 1.98 -8.32
N GLN A 47 0.12 1.16 -9.27
CA GLN A 47 -0.72 0.23 -10.01
C GLN A 47 -0.16 -1.19 -10.01
N GLY A 48 -1.02 -2.18 -9.82
CA GLY A 48 -0.72 -3.61 -9.96
C GLY A 48 -1.90 -4.33 -10.59
N GLY A 49 -1.79 -4.70 -11.87
CA GLY A 49 -2.94 -5.19 -12.65
C GLY A 49 -4.07 -4.16 -12.65
N ALA A 50 -5.26 -4.57 -12.18
CA ALA A 50 -6.42 -3.69 -12.04
C ALA A 50 -6.47 -2.90 -10.72
N VAL A 51 -5.54 -3.17 -9.78
CA VAL A 51 -5.50 -2.50 -8.47
C VAL A 51 -4.81 -1.14 -8.62
N ARG A 52 -5.45 -0.09 -8.12
CA ARG A 52 -4.89 1.26 -8.02
C ARG A 52 -4.92 1.76 -6.58
N LEU A 53 -3.76 2.19 -6.08
CA LEU A 53 -3.60 2.82 -4.78
C LEU A 53 -3.11 4.26 -4.97
N HIS A 54 -3.89 5.21 -4.48
CA HIS A 54 -3.57 6.63 -4.57
C HIS A 54 -3.29 7.15 -3.16
N LEU A 55 -2.04 7.08 -2.71
CA LEU A 55 -1.68 7.53 -1.38
C LEU A 55 -1.56 9.06 -1.37
N GLY A 56 -2.38 9.71 -0.55
CA GLY A 56 -2.44 11.16 -0.44
C GLY A 56 -1.86 11.67 0.87
N ILE A 57 -1.12 12.77 0.82
CA ILE A 57 -0.59 13.39 2.04
C ILE A 57 -1.73 14.07 2.83
N GLU A 58 -1.75 13.84 4.13
CA GLU A 58 -2.66 14.48 5.08
C GLU A 58 -1.86 15.17 6.20
N ALA A 59 -2.19 16.44 6.49
CA ALA A 59 -1.44 17.26 7.45
C ALA A 59 -1.53 16.71 8.89
N ASP A 60 -2.72 16.26 9.30
CA ASP A 60 -2.98 15.68 10.62
C ASP A 60 -3.16 14.15 10.53
N PHE A 61 -2.30 13.51 9.73
CA PHE A 61 -2.38 12.08 9.43
C PHE A 61 -2.53 11.22 10.69
N ARG A 62 -3.48 10.27 10.63
CA ARG A 62 -3.66 9.22 11.63
C ARG A 62 -3.78 7.86 10.93
N PRO A 63 -2.98 6.86 11.31
CA PRO A 63 -3.00 5.56 10.65
C PRO A 63 -4.35 4.85 10.87
N ALA A 64 -4.89 4.26 9.80
CA ALA A 64 -6.11 3.47 9.85
C ALA A 64 -5.83 2.09 10.46
N ARG A 65 -6.21 1.89 11.74
CA ARG A 65 -5.89 0.65 12.48
C ARG A 65 -6.80 -0.54 12.20
N LYS A 66 -7.89 -0.35 11.44
CA LYS A 66 -8.89 -1.40 11.19
C LYS A 66 -9.31 -1.49 9.73
N ALA A 67 -9.75 -0.37 9.15
CA ALA A 67 -10.10 -0.33 7.74
C ALA A 67 -8.82 -0.41 6.90
N HIS A 68 -8.73 -1.40 6.02
CA HIS A 68 -7.57 -1.60 5.16
C HIS A 68 -7.99 -2.23 3.82
N PRO A 69 -7.27 -1.96 2.73
CA PRO A 69 -7.41 -2.73 1.51
C PRO A 69 -6.77 -4.11 1.67
N GLY A 70 -7.52 -5.17 1.35
CA GLY A 70 -6.95 -6.51 1.15
C GLY A 70 -6.44 -6.65 -0.28
N LEU A 71 -5.13 -6.75 -0.46
CA LEU A 71 -4.53 -6.91 -1.79
C LEU A 71 -4.31 -8.41 -2.08
N ARG A 72 -4.86 -8.88 -3.21
CA ARG A 72 -4.63 -10.24 -3.70
C ARG A 72 -3.53 -10.22 -4.75
N GLY A 73 -2.52 -11.07 -4.57
CA GLY A 73 -1.41 -11.21 -5.49
C GLY A 73 -0.78 -12.59 -5.43
N THR A 74 0.34 -12.75 -6.13
CA THR A 74 1.23 -13.92 -6.05
C THR A 74 2.45 -13.57 -5.20
N GLY A 75 3.24 -14.56 -4.79
CA GLY A 75 4.51 -14.31 -4.10
C GLY A 75 4.38 -13.80 -2.65
N ILE A 76 3.31 -14.17 -1.94
CA ILE A 76 3.01 -13.65 -0.59
C ILE A 76 4.18 -13.74 0.40
N ASP A 77 4.95 -14.83 0.38
CA ASP A 77 6.09 -15.01 1.29
C ASP A 77 7.28 -14.11 0.93
N ALA A 78 7.49 -13.84 -0.36
CA ALA A 78 8.53 -12.94 -0.82
C ALA A 78 8.21 -11.49 -0.44
N SER A 79 6.95 -11.07 -0.61
CA SER A 79 6.49 -9.75 -0.16
C SER A 79 6.60 -9.59 1.36
N ALA A 80 6.18 -10.61 2.12
CA ALA A 80 6.33 -10.64 3.57
C ALA A 80 7.81 -10.52 4.00
N ALA A 81 8.71 -11.28 3.36
CA ALA A 81 10.14 -11.21 3.67
C ALA A 81 10.73 -9.83 3.33
N CYS A 82 10.35 -9.24 2.19
CA CYS A 82 10.84 -7.92 1.79
C CYS A 82 10.35 -6.82 2.74
N LEU A 83 9.06 -6.83 3.11
CA LEU A 83 8.50 -5.90 4.10
C LEU A 83 9.20 -6.03 5.46
N GLY A 84 9.37 -7.26 5.96
CA GLY A 84 10.10 -7.52 7.20
C GLY A 84 11.56 -7.07 7.14
N GLY A 85 12.22 -7.25 5.99
CA GLY A 85 13.58 -6.76 5.76
C GLY A 85 13.71 -5.23 5.78
N HIS A 86 12.62 -4.51 5.50
CA HIS A 86 12.53 -3.05 5.65
C HIS A 86 12.06 -2.61 7.05
N GLY A 87 11.87 -3.55 7.99
CA GLY A 87 11.43 -3.28 9.36
C GLY A 87 9.91 -3.11 9.53
N ALA A 88 9.11 -3.35 8.48
CA ALA A 88 7.66 -3.31 8.58
C ALA A 88 7.14 -4.57 9.32
N PRO A 89 6.14 -4.44 10.22
CA PRO A 89 5.60 -5.58 10.93
C PRO A 89 4.87 -6.52 9.96
N VAL A 90 5.10 -7.83 10.10
CA VAL A 90 4.38 -8.85 9.32
C VAL A 90 3.69 -9.79 10.28
N VAL A 91 2.36 -9.68 10.34
CA VAL A 91 1.51 -10.54 11.17
C VAL A 91 0.81 -11.53 10.26
N ARG A 92 1.26 -12.79 10.28
CA ARG A 92 0.56 -13.87 9.60
C ARG A 92 -0.78 -14.13 10.29
N ASP A 93 -1.79 -14.47 9.49
CA ASP A 93 -3.12 -14.77 10.00
C ASP A 93 -3.70 -16.02 9.34
N ASP A 94 -3.72 -17.10 10.12
CA ASP A 94 -4.22 -18.42 9.73
C ASP A 94 -5.68 -18.65 10.17
N HIS A 95 -6.34 -17.64 10.76
CA HIS A 95 -7.72 -17.75 11.25
C HIS A 95 -8.79 -17.62 10.14
N LEU A 96 -8.38 -17.42 8.88
CA LEU A 96 -9.28 -17.40 7.73
C LEU A 96 -9.05 -18.65 6.86
N PRO A 97 -9.87 -19.71 7.02
CA PRO A 97 -9.71 -20.94 6.25
C PRO A 97 -9.71 -20.71 4.74
N GLY A 98 -8.81 -21.40 4.02
CA GLY A 98 -8.68 -21.29 2.57
C GLY A 98 -7.91 -20.06 2.08
N HIS A 99 -7.43 -19.20 2.98
CA HIS A 99 -6.64 -18.02 2.65
C HIS A 99 -5.26 -18.08 3.29
N ARG A 100 -4.23 -17.85 2.47
CA ARG A 100 -2.89 -17.50 2.96
C ARG A 100 -2.81 -15.98 2.97
N ARG A 101 -2.63 -15.38 4.15
CA ARG A 101 -2.60 -13.91 4.29
C ARG A 101 -1.66 -13.46 5.41
N PHE A 102 -1.25 -12.21 5.33
CA PHE A 102 -0.64 -11.47 6.43
C PHE A 102 -1.17 -10.04 6.42
N SER A 103 -1.07 -9.36 7.56
CA SER A 103 -1.23 -7.90 7.66
C SER A 103 0.13 -7.25 7.93
N SER A 104 0.31 -6.05 7.40
CA SER A 104 1.46 -5.20 7.64
C SER A 104 0.99 -3.77 7.86
N GLU A 105 1.84 -2.97 8.49
CA GLU A 105 1.68 -1.52 8.55
C GLU A 105 2.63 -0.90 7.52
N ASP A 106 2.13 0.05 6.74
CA ASP A 106 2.95 0.88 5.87
C ASP A 106 3.62 2.01 6.69
N PRO A 107 4.70 2.63 6.15
CA PRO A 107 5.53 3.59 6.90
C PRO A 107 4.83 4.89 7.31
#